data_AF-A0A2V3W325-F1
#
_entry.id   AF-A0A2V3W325-F1
#
_cell.length_a   1.000
_cell.length_b   1.000
_cell.length_c   1.000
_cell.angle_alpha   90.00
_cell.angle_beta   90.00
_cell.angle_gamma   90.00
#
_symmetry.space_group_name_H-M   'P 1'
#
loop_
_entity.id
_entity.type
_entity.pdbx_description
1 polymer ?
#
loop_
_entity_poly.entity_id
_entity_poly.type
_entity_poly.pdbx_seq_one_letter_code
_entity_poly.pdbx_strand_id
1 'polypeptide(L)'
;MAGDKNKVIKAYMDEDDDKYVYIISKEDIILDRVRATLFWESEDDEKWAFNIFSKNFHELDIKYLIKKTENKKEEELIRKWIKLMEESNL
;
A
#
# COMPACT_ATOMS: atom_id res chain seq x y z
N MET A 1 11.50 9.39 2.86
CA MET A 1 10.75 8.58 1.88
C MET A 1 11.58 7.35 1.55
N ALA A 2 11.19 6.18 2.06
CA ALA A 2 11.90 4.91 1.87
C ALA A 2 11.07 3.98 0.96
N GLY A 3 10.83 4.41 -0.28
CA GLY A 3 10.21 3.55 -1.30
C GLY A 3 11.23 2.54 -1.83
N ASP A 4 10.81 1.30 -2.07
CA ASP A 4 11.67 0.26 -2.65
C ASP A 4 11.88 0.52 -4.14
N LYS A 5 13.11 0.88 -4.52
CA LYS A 5 13.47 1.21 -5.90
C LYS A 5 13.27 0.04 -6.88
N ASN A 6 13.14 -1.20 -6.40
CA ASN A 6 12.90 -2.37 -7.24
C ASN A 6 11.44 -2.55 -7.68
N LYS A 7 10.49 -1.83 -7.05
CA LYS A 7 9.06 -1.85 -7.43
C LYS A 7 8.61 -0.59 -8.17
N VAL A 8 9.55 0.30 -8.47
CA VAL A 8 9.29 1.53 -9.21
C VAL A 8 9.40 1.23 -10.70
N ILE A 9 8.26 1.12 -11.39
CA ILE A 9 8.23 0.96 -12.84
C ILE A 9 8.36 2.35 -13.46
N LYS A 10 9.38 2.54 -14.31
CA LYS A 10 9.45 3.70 -15.20
C LYS A 10 8.57 3.42 -16.41
N ALA A 11 7.45 4.12 -16.52
CA ALA A 11 6.62 4.09 -17.73
C ALA A 11 6.95 5.33 -18.55
N TYR A 12 7.36 5.14 -19.81
CA TYR A 12 7.58 6.21 -20.77
C TYR A 12 6.24 6.64 -21.37
N MET A 13 6.05 7.95 -21.56
CA MET A 13 4.79 8.50 -22.06
C MET A 13 4.64 8.36 -23.58
N ASP A 14 5.75 8.35 -24.32
CA ASP A 14 5.84 8.07 -25.76
C ASP A 14 7.20 7.40 -26.04
N GLU A 15 7.32 6.59 -27.10
CA GLU A 15 8.57 5.89 -27.46
C GLU A 15 9.71 6.85 -27.84
N ASP A 16 9.38 8.10 -28.22
CA ASP A 16 10.32 9.12 -28.72
C ASP A 16 10.52 10.32 -27.76
N ASP A 17 9.94 10.30 -26.55
CA ASP A 17 10.06 11.41 -25.57
C ASP A 17 10.77 10.96 -24.28
N ASP A 18 11.66 11.79 -23.74
CA ASP A 18 12.39 11.53 -22.47
C ASP A 18 11.50 11.67 -21.23
N LYS A 19 10.17 11.75 -21.42
CA LYS A 19 9.17 11.87 -20.36
C LYS A 19 8.77 10.50 -19.84
N TYR A 20 9.06 10.24 -18.57
CA TYR A 20 8.65 9.03 -17.88
C TYR A 20 8.01 9.35 -16.53
N VAL A 21 7.14 8.45 -16.07
CA VAL A 21 6.55 8.48 -14.73
C VAL A 21 7.01 7.28 -13.91
N TYR A 22 7.16 7.51 -12.61
CA TYR A 22 7.46 6.46 -11.65
C TYR A 22 6.15 5.92 -11.08
N ILE A 23 5.84 4.66 -11.38
CA ILE A 23 4.69 3.97 -10.82
C ILE A 23 5.17 3.23 -9.57
N ILE A 24 4.63 3.63 -8.41
CA ILE A 24 4.81 2.90 -7.15
C ILE A 24 3.76 1.78 -7.04
N SER A 25 4.08 0.72 -6.31
CA SER A 25 3.17 -0.40 -6.13
C SER A 25 1.94 -0.02 -5.29
N LYS A 26 0.83 -0.74 -5.46
CA LYS A 26 -0.36 -0.59 -4.61
C LYS A 26 -0.03 -0.85 -3.14
N GLU A 27 0.89 -1.75 -2.84
CA GLU A 27 1.37 -2.01 -1.49
C GLU A 27 2.09 -0.79 -0.90
N ASP A 28 2.94 -0.12 -1.67
CA ASP A 28 3.63 1.10 -1.21
C ASP A 28 2.64 2.24 -0.97
N ILE A 29 1.62 2.40 -1.82
CA ILE A 29 0.54 3.37 -1.61
C ILE A 29 -0.22 3.07 -0.31
N ILE A 30 -0.56 1.81 -0.06
CA ILE A 30 -1.26 1.38 1.17
C ILE A 30 -0.39 1.70 2.40
N LEU A 31 0.90 1.35 2.36
CA LEU A 31 1.83 1.60 3.47
C LEU A 31 1.99 3.08 3.78
N ASP A 32 2.12 3.93 2.76
CA ASP A 32 2.21 5.38 2.95
C ASP A 32 0.95 5.95 3.60
N ARG A 33 -0.23 5.45 3.22
CA ARG A 33 -1.50 5.89 3.82
C ARG A 33 -1.69 5.36 5.24
N VAL A 34 -1.32 4.11 5.51
CA VAL A 34 -1.31 3.53 6.88
C VAL A 34 -0.42 4.35 7.82
N ARG A 35 0.77 4.76 7.35
CA ARG A 35 1.67 5.62 8.12
C ARG A 35 1.06 6.99 8.37
N ALA A 36 0.42 7.58 7.37
CA ALA A 36 -0.28 8.86 7.52
C ALA A 36 -1.42 8.77 8.54
N THR A 37 -2.22 7.70 8.52
CA THR A 37 -3.25 7.43 9.53
C THR A 37 -2.66 7.40 10.94
N LEU A 38 -1.55 6.69 11.16
CA LEU A 38 -1.00 6.51 12.51
C LEU A 38 -0.22 7.73 13.01
N PHE A 39 0.40 8.48 12.11
CA PHE A 39 1.20 9.65 12.47
C PHE A 39 0.34 10.91 12.63
N TRP A 40 -0.66 11.10 11.77
CA TRP A 40 -1.54 12.27 11.76
C TRP A 40 -2.92 12.01 12.37
N GLU A 41 -3.21 10.79 12.80
CA GLU A 41 -4.54 10.35 13.26
C GLU A 41 -5.65 10.62 12.21
N SER A 42 -5.28 10.46 10.93
CA SER A 42 -6.13 10.77 9.78
C SER A 42 -7.08 9.60 9.45
N GLU A 43 -8.36 9.76 9.79
CA GLU A 43 -9.42 8.81 9.43
C GLU A 43 -9.61 8.67 7.91
N ASP A 44 -9.41 9.76 7.17
CA ASP A 44 -9.58 9.74 5.72
C ASP A 44 -8.48 8.94 5.04
N ASP A 45 -7.22 9.07 5.49
CA ASP A 45 -6.13 8.21 5.01
C ASP A 45 -6.42 6.73 5.34
N GLU A 46 -7.05 6.44 6.48
CA GLU A 46 -7.42 5.06 6.84
C GLU A 46 -8.46 4.50 5.88
N LYS A 47 -9.52 5.27 5.59
CA LYS A 47 -10.59 4.88 4.66
C LYS A 47 -10.03 4.63 3.26
N TRP A 48 -9.15 5.51 2.77
CA TRP A 48 -8.52 5.34 1.46
C TRP A 48 -7.59 4.14 1.41
N ALA A 49 -6.73 3.96 2.43
CA ALA A 49 -5.86 2.80 2.55
C ALA A 49 -6.66 1.50 2.54
N PHE A 50 -7.71 1.42 3.37
CA PHE A 50 -8.55 0.24 3.48
C PHE A 50 -9.34 -0.04 2.20
N ASN A 51 -9.85 0.99 1.52
CA ASN A 51 -10.54 0.84 0.23
C ASN A 51 -9.62 0.30 -0.87
N ILE A 52 -8.37 0.78 -0.95
CA ILE A 52 -7.38 0.23 -1.89
C ILE A 52 -7.03 -1.21 -1.50
N PHE A 53 -6.80 -1.45 -0.20
CA PHE A 53 -6.46 -2.77 0.33
C PHE A 53 -7.55 -3.81 0.00
N SER A 54 -8.80 -3.54 0.40
CA SER A 54 -9.93 -4.47 0.26
C SER A 54 -10.25 -4.78 -1.21
N LYS A 55 -10.25 -3.78 -2.08
CA LYS A 55 -10.54 -3.97 -3.52
C LYS A 55 -9.50 -4.83 -4.25
N ASN A 56 -8.27 -4.87 -3.74
CA ASN A 56 -7.16 -5.55 -4.38
C ASN A 56 -6.68 -6.77 -3.59
N PHE A 57 -7.39 -7.17 -2.52
CA PHE A 57 -6.88 -8.09 -1.49
C PHE A 57 -6.26 -9.37 -2.06
N HIS A 58 -6.93 -10.01 -3.04
CA HIS A 58 -6.46 -11.26 -3.67
C HIS A 58 -5.20 -11.10 -4.52
N GLU A 59 -4.86 -9.89 -4.93
CA GLU A 59 -3.71 -9.58 -5.76
C GLU A 59 -2.60 -8.86 -4.98
N LEU A 60 -2.80 -8.57 -3.69
CA LEU A 60 -1.79 -7.92 -2.86
C LEU A 60 -0.69 -8.89 -2.46
N ASP A 61 0.54 -8.41 -2.48
CA ASP A 61 1.64 -9.11 -1.83
C ASP A 61 1.61 -8.86 -0.31
N ILE A 62 0.81 -9.68 0.38
CA ILE A 62 0.63 -9.59 1.83
C ILE A 62 1.96 -9.77 2.59
N LYS A 63 2.85 -10.64 2.10
CA LYS A 63 4.16 -10.85 2.71
C LYS A 63 5.00 -9.58 2.63
N TYR A 64 4.95 -8.89 1.50
CA TYR A 64 5.62 -7.60 1.33
C TYR A 64 5.05 -6.52 2.26
N LEU A 65 3.72 -6.39 2.34
CA LEU A 65 3.07 -5.42 3.22
C LEU A 65 3.52 -5.60 4.68
N ILE A 66 3.44 -6.82 5.20
CA ILE A 66 3.86 -7.12 6.58
C ILE A 66 5.37 -6.91 6.77
N LYS A 67 6.21 -7.25 5.79
CA LYS A 67 7.66 -7.06 5.89
C LYS A 67 8.08 -5.59 5.89
N LYS A 68 7.28 -4.70 5.31
CA LYS A 68 7.61 -3.28 5.10
C LYS A 68 6.97 -2.33 6.12
N THR A 69 6.22 -2.85 7.09
CA THR A 69 5.79 -2.07 8.25
C THR A 69 7.02 -1.56 9.02
N GLU A 70 6.95 -0.33 9.51
CA GLU A 70 8.07 0.28 10.24
C GLU A 70 7.92 0.12 11.75
N ASN A 71 6.71 -0.18 12.23
CA ASN A 71 6.42 -0.38 13.65
C ASN A 71 5.25 -1.36 13.87
N LYS A 72 5.07 -1.76 15.13
CA LYS A 72 4.02 -2.72 15.53
C LYS A 72 2.60 -2.24 15.24
N LYS A 73 2.32 -0.93 15.36
CA LYS A 73 0.96 -0.40 15.11
C LYS A 73 0.57 -0.54 13.64
N GLU A 74 1.49 -0.29 12.72
CA GLU A 74 1.28 -0.52 11.29
C GLU A 74 0.99 -1.99 11.01
N GLU A 75 1.79 -2.90 11.57
CA GLU A 75 1.61 -4.34 11.40
C GLU A 75 0.28 -4.82 11.99
N GLU A 76 -0.08 -4.38 13.18
CA GLU A 76 -1.34 -4.71 13.84
C GLU A 76 -2.56 -4.25 13.02
N LEU A 77 -2.51 -3.03 12.45
CA LEU A 77 -3.58 -2.51 11.61
C LEU A 77 -3.75 -3.33 10.33
N ILE A 78 -2.65 -3.61 9.63
CA ILE A 78 -2.68 -4.43 8.40
C ILE A 78 -3.18 -5.85 8.73
N ARG A 79 -2.72 -6.47 9.83
CA ARG A 79 -3.18 -7.79 10.26
C ARG A 79 -4.66 -7.81 10.61
N LYS A 80 -5.18 -6.74 11.23
CA LYS A 80 -6.61 -6.59 11.48
C LYS A 80 -7.39 -6.60 10.16
N TRP A 81 -6.93 -5.89 9.14
CA TRP A 81 -7.59 -5.89 7.83
C TRP A 81 -7.50 -7.25 7.13
N ILE A 82 -6.36 -7.93 7.17
CA ILE A 82 -6.22 -9.29 6.64
C ILE A 82 -7.27 -10.22 7.28
N LYS A 83 -7.34 -10.21 8.62
CA LYS A 83 -8.31 -11.01 9.35
C LYS A 83 -9.75 -10.68 8.96
N LEU A 84 -10.10 -9.39 8.83
CA LEU A 84 -11.41 -8.96 8.38
C LEU A 84 -11.74 -9.48 6.97
N MET A 85 -10.78 -9.46 6.04
CA MET A 85 -10.99 -9.96 4.68
C MET A 85 -11.11 -11.49 4.64
N GLU A 86 -10.33 -12.21 5.45
CA GLU A 86 -10.43 -13.66 5.60
C GLU A 86 -11.76 -14.09 6.23
N GLU A 87 -12.26 -13.34 7.21
CA GLU A 87 -13.56 -13.58 7.86
C GLU A 87 -14.76 -13.14 7.00
N SER A 88 -14.58 -12.17 6.10
CA SER A 88 -15.63 -11.67 5.20
C SER A 88 -15.77 -12.47 3.91
N ASN A 89 -14.82 -13.35 3.59
CA ASN A 89 -14.93 -14.33 2.51
C ASN A 89 -15.71 -15.56 3.00
N LEU A 90 -17.04 -15.52 2.81
CA LEU A 90 -17.88 -16.72 2.61
C LEU A 90 -17.42 -17.52 1.37
#